data_AF-A0A3Q7J8L4-F1
#
_entry.id   AF-A0A3Q7J8L4-F1
#
_cell.length_a   1.000
_cell.length_b   1.000
_cell.length_c   1.000
_cell.angle_alpha   90.00
_cell.angle_beta   90.00
_cell.angle_gamma   90.00
#
_symmetry.space_group_name_H-M   'P 1'
#
loop_
_entity.id
_entity.type
_entity.pdbx_description
1 polymer ?
#
loop_
_entity_poly.entity_id
_entity_poly.type
_entity_poly.pdbx_seq_one_letter_code
_entity_poly.pdbx_strand_id
1 'polypeptide(L)'
;MQGGMMFARLDDSPMFRQQIQAFEEDAETLRDKCLKFYKGCRKYTEGLGEAYDKNIAFASSLETFGGGHNDPVAVSFGGPDMVQFAIALREIGTYKEVLRSQVEQILNDRLLHMASIDHQNGRSSEAF
;
A
#
# COMPACT_ATOMS: atom_id res chain seq x y z
N MET A 1 3.00 11.79 47.73
CA MET A 1 3.41 10.40 47.45
C MET A 1 3.97 10.36 46.05
N GLN A 2 5.22 9.90 45.94
CA GLN A 2 6.04 9.83 44.72
C GLN A 2 5.38 8.98 43.63
N GLY A 3 5.19 9.57 42.45
CA GLY A 3 4.99 8.84 41.19
C GLY A 3 6.17 8.99 40.21
N GLY A 4 7.20 9.76 40.58
CA GLY A 4 8.47 9.80 39.86
C GLY A 4 9.34 8.62 40.29
N MET A 5 9.98 7.96 39.31
CA MET A 5 10.91 6.82 39.47
C MET A 5 10.33 5.41 39.43
N MET A 6 9.42 5.07 38.50
CA MET A 6 9.26 3.64 38.15
C MET A 6 10.40 3.08 37.28
N PHE A 7 11.30 3.93 36.77
CA PHE A 7 12.43 3.51 35.90
C PHE A 7 13.83 3.81 36.45
N ALA A 8 13.99 4.59 37.54
CA ALA A 8 15.31 5.04 37.99
C ALA A 8 16.13 3.96 38.74
N ARG A 9 15.66 2.72 38.83
CA ARG A 9 16.30 1.60 39.54
C ARG A 9 16.17 0.26 38.81
N LEU A 10 16.22 0.25 37.47
CA LEU A 10 16.52 -0.99 36.77
C LEU A 10 17.97 -1.33 37.07
N ASP A 11 18.20 -2.31 37.95
CA ASP A 11 19.52 -2.90 38.14
C ASP A 11 20.01 -3.35 36.75
N ASP A 12 21.20 -2.89 36.33
CA ASP A 12 21.85 -3.24 35.07
C ASP A 12 22.36 -4.69 35.12
N SER A 13 21.43 -5.60 35.36
CA SER A 13 21.68 -7.02 35.49
C SER A 13 21.96 -7.61 34.12
N PRO A 14 22.81 -8.65 34.03
CA PRO A 14 23.03 -9.37 32.77
C PRO A 14 21.74 -9.83 32.09
N MET A 15 20.72 -10.18 32.89
CA MET A 15 19.41 -10.60 32.40
C MET A 15 18.62 -9.45 31.77
N PHE A 16 18.66 -8.25 32.36
CA PHE A 16 18.03 -7.06 31.78
C PHE A 16 18.70 -6.69 30.45
N ARG A 17 20.04 -6.70 30.38
CA ARG A 17 20.78 -6.44 29.13
C ARG A 17 20.44 -7.45 28.02
N GLN A 18 20.34 -8.74 28.36
CA GLN A 18 19.90 -9.76 27.41
C GLN A 18 18.48 -9.53 26.88
N GLN A 19 17.56 -9.10 27.75
CA GLN A 19 16.19 -8.79 27.31
C GLN A 19 16.15 -7.58 26.38
N ILE A 20 16.93 -6.53 26.67
CA ILE A 20 17.05 -5.36 25.79
C ILE A 20 17.61 -5.76 24.42
N GLN A 21 18.71 -6.51 24.39
CA GLN A 21 19.30 -6.98 23.14
C GLN A 21 18.31 -7.83 22.31
N ALA A 22 17.57 -8.74 22.96
CA ALA A 22 16.56 -9.54 22.26
C ALA A 22 15.45 -8.65 21.66
N PHE A 23 15.02 -7.62 22.39
CA PHE A 23 14.06 -6.63 21.88
C PHE A 23 14.60 -5.83 20.68
N GLU A 24 15.88 -5.43 20.70
CA GLU A 24 16.53 -4.75 19.58
C GLU A 24 16.60 -5.64 18.33
N GLU A 25 16.94 -6.92 18.50
CA GLU A 25 16.99 -7.90 17.40
C GLU A 25 15.59 -8.14 16.80
N ASP A 26 14.55 -8.24 17.63
CA ASP A 26 13.16 -8.36 17.20
C ASP A 26 12.67 -7.10 16.47
N ALA A 27 13.05 -5.92 16.95
CA ALA A 27 12.72 -4.63 16.34
C ALA A 27 13.36 -4.48 14.95
N GLU A 28 14.65 -4.77 14.81
CA GLU A 28 15.33 -4.75 13.50
C GLU A 28 14.69 -5.75 12.54
N THR A 29 14.35 -6.96 13.03
CA THR A 29 13.64 -7.96 12.23
C THR A 29 12.28 -7.47 11.74
N LEU A 30 11.53 -6.78 12.59
CA LEU A 30 10.24 -6.19 12.24
C LEU A 30 10.42 -5.09 11.18
N ARG A 31 11.41 -4.21 11.38
CA ARG A 31 11.76 -3.14 10.45
C ARG A 31 12.06 -3.67 9.06
N ASP A 32 12.91 -4.69 8.97
CA ASP A 32 13.26 -5.34 7.70
C ASP A 32 12.04 -5.96 6.99
N LYS A 33 11.16 -6.62 7.75
CA LYS A 33 9.90 -7.16 7.21
C LYS A 33 9.00 -6.06 6.65
N CYS A 34 8.83 -4.96 7.39
CA CYS A 34 8.03 -3.81 6.96
C CYS A 34 8.59 -3.17 5.68
N LEU A 35 9.90 -2.92 5.62
CA LEU A 35 10.55 -2.33 4.44
C LEU A 35 10.49 -3.24 3.21
N LYS A 36 10.68 -4.56 3.40
CA LYS A 36 10.54 -5.54 2.32
C LYS A 36 9.12 -5.57 1.78
N PHE A 37 8.12 -5.53 2.66
CA PHE A 37 6.72 -5.54 2.24
C PHE A 37 6.32 -4.22 1.55
N TYR A 38 6.78 -3.08 2.04
CA TYR A 38 6.60 -1.77 1.40
C TYR A 38 7.14 -1.75 -0.04
N LYS A 39 8.33 -2.30 -0.28
CA LYS A 39 8.88 -2.46 -1.65
C LYS A 39 7.96 -3.32 -2.53
N GLY A 40 7.37 -4.37 -1.98
CA GLY A 40 6.37 -5.19 -2.68
C GLY A 40 5.11 -4.42 -3.02
N CYS A 41 4.60 -3.60 -2.09
CA CYS A 41 3.44 -2.75 -2.28
C CYS A 41 3.65 -1.75 -3.43
N ARG A 42 4.83 -1.13 -3.54
CA ARG A 42 5.16 -0.23 -4.66
C ARG A 42 5.10 -0.91 -6.02
N LYS A 43 5.67 -2.11 -6.15
CA LYS A 43 5.59 -2.88 -7.39
C LYS A 43 4.14 -3.26 -7.74
N TYR A 44 3.36 -3.60 -6.71
CA TYR A 44 1.95 -3.93 -6.89
C TYR A 44 1.14 -2.71 -7.37
N THR A 45 1.36 -1.53 -6.79
CA THR A 45 0.64 -0.31 -7.18
C THR A 45 1.03 0.18 -8.58
N GLU A 46 2.29 0.02 -8.99
CA GLU A 46 2.74 0.21 -10.37
C GLU A 46 1.98 -0.71 -11.33
N GLY A 47 1.90 -2.02 -11.01
CA GLY A 47 1.15 -2.99 -11.81
C GLY A 47 -0.36 -2.72 -11.87
N LEU A 48 -0.96 -2.18 -10.80
CA LEU A 48 -2.35 -1.74 -10.81
C LEU A 48 -2.57 -0.56 -11.76
N GLY A 49 -1.67 0.43 -11.76
CA GLY A 49 -1.73 1.57 -12.68
C GLY A 49 -1.63 1.14 -14.14
N GLU A 50 -0.68 0.27 -14.47
CA GLU A 50 -0.60 -0.27 -15.84
C GLU A 50 -1.85 -1.05 -16.26
N ALA A 51 -2.43 -1.83 -15.34
CA ALA A 51 -3.64 -2.59 -15.62
C ALA A 51 -4.86 -1.68 -15.79
N TYR A 52 -4.93 -0.58 -15.04
CA TYR A 52 -5.93 0.48 -15.23
C TYR A 52 -5.81 1.06 -16.64
N ASP A 53 -4.63 1.52 -17.05
CA ASP A 53 -4.41 2.13 -18.36
C ASP A 53 -4.79 1.16 -19.50
N LYS A 54 -4.42 -0.12 -19.37
CA LYS A 54 -4.79 -1.18 -20.32
C LYS A 54 -6.31 -1.37 -20.43
N ASN A 55 -7.03 -1.34 -19.31
CA ASN A 55 -8.49 -1.43 -19.32
C ASN A 55 -9.14 -0.23 -19.99
N ILE A 56 -8.65 0.99 -19.72
CA ILE A 56 -9.17 2.21 -20.34
C ILE A 56 -8.91 2.22 -21.84
N ALA A 57 -7.70 1.84 -22.27
CA ALA A 57 -7.36 1.74 -23.69
C ALA A 57 -8.23 0.71 -24.43
N PHE A 58 -8.48 -0.46 -23.83
CA PHE A 58 -9.33 -1.48 -24.42
C PHE A 58 -10.80 -1.06 -24.45
N ALA A 59 -11.33 -0.46 -23.38
CA ALA A 59 -12.68 0.11 -23.36
C ALA A 59 -12.88 1.15 -24.48
N SER A 60 -11.88 2.02 -24.70
CA SER A 60 -11.93 3.03 -25.75
C SER A 60 -11.92 2.41 -27.16
N SER A 61 -11.22 1.29 -27.32
CA SER A 61 -11.20 0.52 -28.57
C SER A 61 -12.56 -0.14 -28.85
N LEU A 62 -13.22 -0.66 -27.81
CA LEU A 62 -14.58 -1.22 -27.91
C LEU A 62 -15.61 -0.15 -28.27
N GLU A 63 -15.51 1.04 -27.69
CA GLU A 63 -16.38 2.18 -28.04
C GLU A 63 -16.15 2.66 -29.47
N THR A 64 -14.89 2.67 -29.93
CA THR A 64 -14.54 3.03 -31.31
C THR A 64 -15.11 2.02 -32.31
N PHE A 65 -15.00 0.72 -32.00
CA PHE A 65 -15.55 -0.35 -32.84
C PHE A 65 -17.09 -0.37 -32.81
N GLY A 66 -17.68 -0.25 -31.62
CA GLY A 66 -19.13 -0.31 -31.41
C GLY A 66 -19.91 0.86 -31.99
N GLY A 67 -19.21 1.90 -32.47
CA GLY A 67 -19.80 3.05 -33.14
C GLY A 67 -20.73 3.87 -32.27
N GLY A 68 -21.41 4.85 -32.88
CA GLY A 68 -22.46 5.59 -32.21
C GLY A 68 -23.74 4.76 -32.07
N HIS A 69 -24.56 5.06 -31.06
CA HIS A 69 -25.84 4.37 -30.79
C HIS A 69 -26.82 4.36 -31.99
N ASN A 70 -26.58 5.23 -32.98
CA ASN A 70 -27.41 5.42 -34.16
C ASN A 70 -26.75 4.91 -35.46
N ASP A 71 -25.62 4.20 -35.40
CA ASP A 71 -25.03 3.56 -36.59
C ASP A 71 -25.67 2.18 -36.83
N PRO A 72 -26.48 2.01 -37.90
CA PRO A 72 -27.15 0.74 -38.19
C PRO A 72 -26.17 -0.42 -38.45
N VAL A 73 -24.98 -0.12 -38.97
CA VAL A 73 -23.95 -1.12 -39.22
C VAL A 73 -23.44 -1.64 -37.87
N ALA A 74 -23.03 -0.74 -36.99
CA ALA A 74 -22.47 -1.12 -35.70
C ALA A 74 -23.48 -1.87 -34.81
N VAL A 75 -24.77 -1.49 -34.82
CA VAL A 75 -25.84 -2.22 -34.12
C VAL A 75 -25.95 -3.66 -34.63
N SER A 76 -25.85 -3.87 -35.94
CA SER A 76 -25.95 -5.20 -36.55
C SER A 76 -24.78 -6.13 -36.21
N PHE A 77 -23.63 -5.57 -35.84
CA PHE A 77 -22.40 -6.30 -35.48
C PHE A 77 -22.14 -6.36 -33.97
N GLY A 78 -23.11 -6.01 -33.13
CA GLY A 78 -23.01 -6.14 -31.67
C GLY A 78 -22.49 -4.90 -30.94
N GLY A 79 -22.58 -3.71 -31.52
CA GLY A 79 -22.21 -2.44 -30.89
C GLY A 79 -22.76 -2.23 -29.47
N PRO A 80 -24.05 -2.53 -29.18
CA PRO A 80 -24.60 -2.44 -27.82
C PRO A 80 -23.85 -3.32 -26.79
N ASP A 81 -23.44 -4.52 -27.18
CA ASP A 81 -22.68 -5.42 -26.30
C ASP A 81 -21.27 -4.88 -26.05
N MET A 82 -20.63 -4.29 -27.08
CA MET A 82 -19.31 -3.66 -26.96
C MET A 82 -19.32 -2.48 -25.97
N VAL A 83 -20.40 -1.69 -25.97
CA VAL A 83 -20.61 -0.62 -24.99
C VAL A 83 -20.75 -1.18 -23.58
N GLN A 84 -21.47 -2.29 -23.39
CA GLN A 84 -21.58 -2.94 -22.07
C GLN A 84 -20.21 -3.40 -21.55
N PHE A 85 -19.39 -4.02 -22.40
CA PHE A 85 -18.03 -4.40 -22.04
C PHE A 85 -17.15 -3.18 -21.70
N ALA A 86 -17.25 -2.09 -22.47
CA ALA A 86 -16.51 -0.87 -22.20
C ALA A 86 -16.86 -0.28 -20.81
N ILE A 87 -18.14 -0.23 -20.45
CA ILE A 87 -18.61 0.22 -19.13
C ILE A 87 -18.02 -0.67 -18.03
N ALA A 88 -18.11 -1.99 -18.17
CA ALA A 88 -17.59 -2.92 -17.17
C ALA A 88 -16.06 -2.78 -17.00
N LEU A 89 -15.31 -2.60 -18.08
CA LEU A 89 -13.87 -2.37 -18.05
C LEU A 89 -13.50 -1.07 -17.36
N ARG A 90 -14.26 0.00 -17.59
CA ARG A 90 -14.09 1.29 -16.91
C ARG A 90 -14.37 1.15 -15.41
N GLU A 91 -15.42 0.44 -15.03
CA GLU A 91 -15.74 0.18 -13.62
C GLU A 91 -14.63 -0.64 -12.92
N ILE A 92 -14.16 -1.72 -13.56
CA ILE A 92 -13.01 -2.49 -13.07
C ILE A 92 -11.77 -1.59 -12.94
N GLY A 93 -11.53 -0.70 -13.90
CA GLY A 93 -10.48 0.31 -13.84
C GLY A 93 -10.59 1.18 -12.58
N THR A 94 -11.76 1.75 -12.32
CA THR A 94 -12.01 2.57 -11.12
C THR A 94 -11.69 1.81 -9.83
N TYR A 95 -12.12 0.54 -9.71
CA TYR A 95 -11.79 -0.25 -8.51
C TYR A 95 -10.29 -0.52 -8.36
N LYS A 96 -9.52 -0.65 -9.46
CA LYS A 96 -8.06 -0.77 -9.39
C LYS A 96 -7.41 0.51 -8.86
N GLU A 97 -7.84 1.67 -9.32
CA GLU A 97 -7.33 2.96 -8.82
C GLU A 97 -7.68 3.19 -7.35
N VAL A 98 -8.89 2.82 -6.92
CA VAL A 98 -9.28 2.84 -5.50
C VAL A 98 -8.37 1.93 -4.66
N LEU A 99 -8.12 0.71 -5.12
CA LEU A 99 -7.24 -0.23 -4.41
C LEU A 99 -5.81 0.28 -4.36
N ARG A 100 -5.30 0.84 -5.46
CA ARG A 100 -3.99 1.47 -5.53
C ARG A 100 -3.86 2.58 -4.49
N SER A 101 -4.84 3.48 -4.41
CA SER A 101 -4.86 4.56 -3.41
C SER A 101 -4.87 4.04 -1.97
N GLN A 102 -5.64 2.99 -1.67
CA GLN A 102 -5.64 2.39 -0.33
C GLN A 102 -4.29 1.79 0.05
N VAL A 103 -3.62 1.12 -0.89
CA VAL A 103 -2.28 0.58 -0.64
C VAL A 103 -1.27 1.71 -0.43
N GLU A 104 -1.33 2.77 -1.24
CA GLU A 104 -0.42 3.91 -1.16
C GLU A 104 -0.61 4.75 0.11
N GLN A 105 -1.85 5.01 0.53
CA GLN A 105 -2.15 5.95 1.62
C GLN A 105 -2.36 5.29 2.98
N ILE A 106 -2.83 4.04 3.03
CA ILE A 106 -3.15 3.38 4.31
C ILE A 106 -2.08 2.36 4.66
N LEU A 107 -1.80 1.44 3.73
CA LEU A 107 -0.88 0.34 4.02
C LEU A 107 0.57 0.82 4.08
N ASN A 108 1.03 1.55 3.06
CA ASN A 108 2.39 2.04 2.99
C ASN A 108 2.73 2.98 4.16
N ASP A 109 1.85 3.93 4.48
CA ASP A 109 2.05 4.86 5.61
C ASP A 109 2.18 4.11 6.94
N ARG A 110 1.36 3.07 7.16
CA ARG A 110 1.46 2.23 8.35
C ARG A 110 2.77 1.44 8.40
N LEU A 111 3.20 0.86 7.28
CA LEU A 111 4.47 0.13 7.18
C LEU A 111 5.67 1.04 7.44
N LEU A 112 5.66 2.25 6.90
CA LEU A 112 6.72 3.23 7.11
C LEU A 112 6.73 3.75 8.54
N HIS A 113 5.56 3.96 9.15
CA HIS A 113 5.46 4.33 10.55
C HIS A 113 6.04 3.22 11.45
N MET A 114 5.64 1.96 11.24
CA MET A 114 6.18 0.81 11.99
C MET A 114 7.70 0.68 11.82
N ALA A 115 8.24 0.93 10.62
CA ALA A 115 9.68 0.90 10.38
C ALA A 115 10.44 2.12 10.93
N SER A 116 9.75 3.21 11.29
CA SER A 116 10.36 4.47 11.75
C SER A 116 10.30 4.67 13.27
N ILE A 117 9.39 3.97 13.97
CA ILE A 117 9.22 4.10 15.44
C ILE A 117 10.53 3.83 16.20
N ASP A 118 11.42 2.99 15.69
CA ASP A 118 12.69 2.65 16.36
C ASP A 118 13.75 3.76 16.28
N HIS A 119 13.70 4.64 15.27
CA HIS A 119 14.72 5.68 15.10
C HIS A 119 14.49 6.94 15.96
N GLN A 120 13.24 7.27 16.32
CA GLN A 120 12.95 8.48 17.09
C GLN A 120 13.13 8.30 18.60
N ASN A 121 13.10 7.06 19.11
CA ASN A 121 13.23 6.80 20.55
C ASN A 121 14.68 6.56 21.01
N GLY A 122 15.62 6.31 20.08
CA GLY A 122 17.04 6.07 20.38
C GLY A 122 17.94 7.32 20.39
N ARG A 123 17.49 8.46 19.85
CA ARG A 123 18.31 9.69 19.78
C ARG A 123 18.11 10.67 20.93
N SER A 124 17.21 10.36 21.86
CA SER A 124 16.92 11.23 23.01
C SER A 124 17.69 10.84 24.28
N SER A 125 18.53 9.80 24.23
CA SER A 125 19.29 9.32 25.40
C SER A 125 20.79 9.63 25.38
N GLU A 126 21.31 10.32 24.36
CA GLU A 126 22.73 10.73 24.29
C GLU A 126 22.95 12.23 24.53
N ALA A 127 21.93 12.93 25.02
CA ALA A 127 22.02 14.37 25.27
C ALA A 127 21.58 14.75 26.68
N PHE A 128 22.09 14.07 27.71
CA PHE A 128 22.26 14.61 29.07
C PHE A 128 23.35 13.85 29.82
#